data_AF-A0A7C6DZG2-F1
#
_entry.id   AF-A0A7C6DZG2-F1
#
_cell.length_a   1.000
_cell.length_b   1.000
_cell.length_c   1.000
_cell.angle_alpha   90.00
_cell.angle_beta   90.00
_cell.angle_gamma   90.00
#
_symmetry.space_group_name_H-M   'P 1'
#
loop_
_entity.id
_entity.type
_entity.pdbx_description
1 polymer ?
#
loop_
_entity_poly.entity_id
_entity_poly.type
_entity_poly.pdbx_seq_one_letter_code
_entity_poly.pdbx_strand_id
1 'polypeptide(L)'
;MRFDGKIPGKYRESIERALDTIYKFGTDEQKMIVALINESEILIRARPVKELNASGITGLIDPAATGDKIAEGAISLRDALGEVYIAIAFETIDTGGQRGCEGTFVHEGRHAYDFATVIESYSNAAVNPLSVFDPTLFELEWEAHRTSGEYMLNIGRFDYLDEGIGLMILGHNQEGCYLDTAGIESRLRESYGLERGINEGPTASKLLGLSI
;
A
#
# COMPACT_ATOMS: atom_id res chain seq x y z
N MET A 1 13.36 4.97 5.47
CA MET A 1 13.34 3.77 4.60
C MET A 1 14.76 3.28 4.31
N ARG A 2 14.91 2.04 3.85
CA ARG A 2 16.16 1.50 3.30
C ARG A 2 15.94 0.77 1.97
N PHE A 3 16.90 0.83 1.07
CA PHE A 3 16.84 0.14 -0.22
C PHE A 3 17.58 -1.20 -0.17
N ASP A 4 17.03 -2.21 -0.85
CA ASP A 4 17.78 -3.41 -1.21
C ASP A 4 19.04 -3.01 -2.01
N GLY A 5 20.19 -3.57 -1.61
CA GLY A 5 21.49 -3.34 -2.25
C GLY A 5 21.50 -3.66 -3.75
N LYS A 6 20.53 -4.46 -4.24
CA LYS A 6 20.40 -4.84 -5.64
C LYS A 6 19.69 -3.82 -6.53
N ILE A 7 19.18 -2.70 -5.99
CA ILE A 7 18.44 -1.70 -6.78
C ILE A 7 19.40 -0.71 -7.46
N PRO A 8 19.42 -0.62 -8.80
CA PRO A 8 20.19 0.39 -9.53
C PRO A 8 19.81 1.84 -9.15
N GLY A 9 20.80 2.74 -9.16
CA GLY A 9 20.64 4.14 -8.75
C GLY A 9 19.48 4.87 -9.43
N LYS A 10 19.29 4.70 -10.75
CA LYS A 10 18.18 5.34 -11.50
C LYS A 10 16.79 5.02 -10.94
N TYR A 11 16.61 3.81 -10.40
CA TYR A 11 15.33 3.38 -9.84
C TYR A 11 15.15 3.94 -8.42
N ARG A 12 16.23 4.06 -7.64
CA ARG A 12 16.20 4.72 -6.32
C ARG A 12 15.77 6.19 -6.46
N GLU A 13 16.41 6.92 -7.36
CA GLU A 13 16.06 8.31 -7.65
C GLU A 13 14.60 8.47 -8.12
N SER A 14 14.10 7.49 -8.89
CA SER A 14 12.71 7.49 -9.35
C SER A 14 11.73 7.29 -8.20
N ILE A 15 12.06 6.39 -7.27
CA ILE A 15 11.27 6.10 -6.07
C ILE A 15 11.27 7.31 -5.13
N GLU A 16 12.44 7.87 -4.83
CA GLU A 16 12.58 9.05 -3.98
C GLU A 16 11.77 10.23 -4.55
N ARG A 17 11.87 10.46 -5.86
CA ARG A 17 11.08 11.51 -6.53
C ARG A 17 9.57 11.26 -6.46
N ALA A 18 9.14 10.01 -6.58
CA ALA A 18 7.73 9.66 -6.45
C ALA A 18 7.23 9.96 -5.02
N LEU A 19 7.97 9.54 -3.99
CA LEU A 19 7.66 9.83 -2.59
C LEU A 19 7.62 11.34 -2.33
N ASP A 20 8.61 12.11 -2.82
CA ASP A 20 8.61 13.57 -2.71
C ASP A 20 7.39 14.20 -3.38
N THR A 21 6.98 13.67 -4.54
CA THR A 21 5.81 14.15 -5.29
C THR A 21 4.52 13.85 -4.54
N ILE A 22 4.37 12.65 -3.97
CA ILE A 22 3.22 12.29 -3.13
C ILE A 22 3.20 13.16 -1.86
N TYR A 23 4.34 13.38 -1.21
CA TYR A 23 4.41 14.25 -0.03
C TYR A 23 4.02 15.71 -0.35
N LYS A 24 4.33 16.18 -1.56
CA LYS A 24 4.00 17.54 -1.98
C LYS A 24 2.54 17.69 -2.40
N PHE A 25 2.00 16.72 -3.13
CA PHE A 25 0.71 16.83 -3.84
C PHE A 25 -0.36 15.84 -3.37
N GLY A 26 -0.09 15.01 -2.38
CA GLY A 26 -1.07 14.08 -1.81
C GLY A 26 -2.03 14.75 -0.81
N THR A 27 -3.00 13.97 -0.37
CA THR A 27 -3.85 14.26 0.80
C THR A 27 -3.04 14.19 2.10
N ASP A 28 -3.59 14.68 3.20
CA ASP A 28 -2.89 14.65 4.49
C ASP A 28 -2.58 13.21 4.95
N GLU A 29 -3.48 12.26 4.67
CA GLU A 29 -3.26 10.83 4.90
C GLU A 29 -2.05 10.31 4.10
N GLN A 30 -1.99 10.60 2.80
CA GLN A 30 -0.90 10.14 1.93
C GLN A 30 0.44 10.77 2.34
N LYS A 31 0.44 12.05 2.74
CA LYS A 31 1.63 12.74 3.25
C LYS A 31 2.14 12.09 4.54
N MET A 32 1.24 11.74 5.46
CA MET A 32 1.58 11.04 6.69
C MET A 32 2.20 9.66 6.39
N ILE A 33 1.59 8.88 5.49
CA ILE A 33 2.10 7.55 5.10
C ILE A 33 3.51 7.69 4.51
N VAL A 34 3.73 8.64 3.60
CA VAL A 34 5.06 8.88 3.02
C VAL A 34 6.08 9.32 4.07
N ALA A 35 5.69 10.19 5.01
CA ALA A 35 6.56 10.59 6.11
C ALA A 35 6.99 9.37 6.95
N LEU A 36 6.04 8.49 7.30
CA LEU A 36 6.32 7.26 8.04
C LEU A 36 7.24 6.30 7.26
N ILE A 37 7.04 6.15 5.94
CA ILE A 37 7.93 5.35 5.08
C ILE A 37 9.35 5.95 5.11
N ASN A 38 9.48 7.26 4.92
CA ASN A 38 10.77 7.94 4.91
C ASN A 38 11.50 7.85 6.26
N GLU A 39 10.76 7.91 7.38
CA GLU A 39 11.30 7.93 8.74
C GLU A 39 11.47 6.55 9.41
N SER A 40 11.07 5.45 8.75
CA SER A 40 11.16 4.08 9.27
C SER A 40 12.30 3.26 8.63
N GLU A 41 12.48 2.00 9.02
CA GLU A 41 13.43 1.06 8.41
C GLU A 41 12.81 0.14 7.35
N ILE A 42 11.64 0.51 6.81
CA ILE A 42 10.93 -0.25 5.77
C ILE A 42 11.85 -0.56 4.58
N LEU A 43 11.78 -1.79 4.09
CA LEU A 43 12.64 -2.27 3.01
C LEU A 43 12.00 -2.03 1.64
N ILE A 44 12.64 -1.21 0.81
CA ILE A 44 12.23 -1.01 -0.58
C ILE A 44 12.99 -1.96 -1.49
N ARG A 45 12.26 -2.69 -2.34
CA ARG A 45 12.77 -3.66 -3.32
C ARG A 45 12.36 -3.23 -4.73
N ALA A 46 13.20 -3.54 -5.72
CA ALA A 46 12.82 -3.50 -7.12
C ALA A 46 13.16 -4.82 -7.79
N ARG A 47 12.20 -5.37 -8.55
CA ARG A 47 12.28 -6.71 -9.17
C ARG A 47 11.60 -6.69 -10.55
N PRO A 48 11.85 -7.66 -11.43
CA PRO A 48 11.08 -7.80 -12.66
C PRO A 48 9.60 -8.15 -12.40
N VAL A 49 8.67 -7.70 -13.25
CA VAL A 49 7.23 -8.06 -13.16
C VAL A 49 7.03 -9.56 -13.08
N LYS A 50 7.81 -10.35 -13.84
CA LYS A 50 7.72 -11.83 -13.83
C LYS A 50 8.00 -12.47 -12.47
N GLU A 51 8.67 -11.77 -11.56
CA GLU A 51 8.95 -12.24 -10.20
C GLU A 51 7.87 -11.79 -9.22
N LEU A 52 7.29 -10.60 -9.44
CA LEU A 52 6.25 -10.04 -8.57
C LEU A 52 4.83 -10.48 -8.96
N ASN A 53 4.61 -10.80 -10.23
CA ASN A 53 3.30 -10.96 -10.88
C ASN A 53 2.35 -9.75 -10.74
N ALA A 54 2.91 -8.56 -10.46
CA ALA A 54 2.18 -7.32 -10.26
C ALA A 54 3.10 -6.10 -10.49
N SER A 55 2.51 -4.91 -10.54
CA SER A 55 3.26 -3.64 -10.59
C SER A 55 3.97 -3.32 -9.28
N GLY A 56 3.35 -3.69 -8.17
CA GLY A 56 3.93 -3.65 -6.83
C GLY A 56 3.39 -4.79 -5.97
N ILE A 57 4.05 -5.02 -4.84
CA ILE A 57 3.55 -5.90 -3.78
C ILE A 57 4.17 -5.49 -2.44
N THR A 58 3.37 -5.56 -1.39
CA THR A 58 3.78 -5.33 -0.01
C THR A 58 3.73 -6.64 0.80
N GLY A 59 4.62 -6.80 1.78
CA GLY A 59 4.60 -7.96 2.68
C GLY A 59 5.61 -7.86 3.81
N LEU A 60 5.76 -8.92 4.60
CA LEU A 60 6.76 -8.98 5.67
C LEU A 60 8.14 -9.39 5.16
N ILE A 61 9.18 -8.84 5.78
CA ILE A 61 10.56 -9.24 5.52
C ILE A 61 10.80 -10.67 6.00
N ASP A 62 10.33 -10.99 7.21
CA ASP A 62 10.40 -12.32 7.83
C ASP A 62 9.21 -12.52 8.80
N PRO A 63 8.14 -13.22 8.37
CA PRO A 63 6.95 -13.44 9.20
C PRO A 63 7.22 -14.10 10.55
N ALA A 64 8.18 -15.03 10.63
CA ALA A 64 8.47 -15.74 11.87
C ALA A 64 9.14 -14.81 12.88
N ALA A 65 10.17 -14.08 12.43
CA ALA A 65 10.86 -13.11 13.28
C ALA A 65 9.94 -11.95 13.70
N THR A 66 9.04 -11.51 12.84
CA THR A 66 8.02 -10.51 13.20
C THR A 66 7.05 -11.05 14.25
N GLY A 67 6.63 -12.32 14.15
CA GLY A 67 5.80 -12.98 15.16
C GLY A 67 6.49 -13.05 16.53
N ASP A 68 7.77 -13.40 16.56
CA ASP A 68 8.56 -13.42 17.80
C ASP A 68 8.61 -12.02 18.45
N LYS A 69 8.85 -10.96 17.66
CA LYS A 69 8.85 -9.58 18.17
C LYS A 69 7.50 -9.14 18.74
N ILE A 70 6.40 -9.52 18.08
CA ILE A 70 5.04 -9.25 18.57
C ILE A 70 4.85 -9.87 19.96
N ALA A 71 5.39 -11.06 20.19
CA ALA A 71 5.30 -11.75 21.48
C ALA A 71 6.23 -11.16 22.56
N GLU A 72 7.34 -10.52 22.16
CA GLU A 72 8.31 -9.92 23.08
C GLU A 72 7.80 -8.64 23.75
N GLY A 73 6.90 -7.89 23.11
CA GLY A 73 6.24 -6.74 23.71
C GLY A 73 5.83 -5.67 22.70
N ALA A 74 5.44 -4.51 23.22
CA ALA A 74 4.90 -3.41 22.43
C ALA A 74 5.89 -2.92 21.36
N ILE A 75 5.43 -2.85 20.12
CA ILE A 75 6.16 -2.32 18.95
C ILE A 75 5.48 -1.02 18.54
N SER A 76 6.25 0.04 18.27
CA SER A 76 5.70 1.27 17.71
C SER A 76 5.38 1.11 16.23
N LEU A 77 4.42 1.86 15.69
CA LEU A 77 4.11 1.86 14.25
C LEU A 77 5.35 2.05 13.35
N ARG A 78 6.29 2.91 13.76
CA ARG A 78 7.53 3.16 13.02
C ARG A 78 8.44 1.93 12.99
N ASP A 79 8.56 1.24 14.13
CA ASP A 79 9.36 0.02 14.23
C ASP A 79 8.68 -1.13 13.48
N ALA A 80 7.35 -1.21 13.54
CA ALA A 80 6.54 -2.17 12.79
C ALA A 80 6.71 -2.01 11.27
N LEU A 81 6.78 -0.78 10.75
CA LEU A 81 7.13 -0.53 9.35
C LEU A 81 8.52 -1.08 8.97
N GLY A 82 9.44 -1.15 9.93
CA GLY A 82 10.76 -1.78 9.74
C GLY A 82 10.72 -3.28 9.42
N GLU A 83 9.60 -3.95 9.74
CA GLU A 83 9.35 -5.37 9.44
C GLU A 83 8.71 -5.58 8.06
N VAL A 84 8.29 -4.51 7.38
CA VAL A 84 7.56 -4.53 6.11
C VAL A 84 8.51 -4.27 4.94
N TYR A 85 8.19 -4.81 3.77
CA TYR A 85 8.78 -4.40 2.50
C TYR A 85 7.72 -3.92 1.51
N ILE A 86 8.11 -2.98 0.65
CA ILE A 86 7.40 -2.66 -0.60
C ILE A 86 8.31 -3.05 -1.76
N ALA A 87 7.81 -3.86 -2.68
CA ALA A 87 8.50 -4.19 -3.92
C ALA A 87 7.79 -3.54 -5.11
N ILE A 88 8.52 -2.88 -5.98
CA ILE A 88 8.01 -2.31 -7.23
C ILE A 88 8.67 -2.98 -8.43
N ALA A 89 7.90 -3.17 -9.51
CA ALA A 89 8.42 -3.77 -10.71
C ALA A 89 9.30 -2.79 -11.52
N PHE A 90 10.42 -3.25 -12.08
CA PHE A 90 11.28 -2.42 -12.95
C PHE A 90 10.49 -1.85 -14.13
N GLU A 91 9.68 -2.69 -14.74
CA GLU A 91 8.86 -2.34 -15.90
C GLU A 91 7.84 -1.26 -15.53
N THR A 92 7.30 -1.27 -14.31
CA THR A 92 6.40 -0.20 -13.86
C THR A 92 7.10 1.16 -13.81
N ILE A 93 8.37 1.18 -13.39
CA ILE A 93 9.17 2.41 -13.40
C ILE A 93 9.59 2.79 -14.83
N ASP A 94 10.00 1.82 -15.64
CA ASP A 94 10.53 2.09 -16.99
C ASP A 94 9.43 2.46 -18.00
N THR A 95 8.23 1.86 -17.92
CA THR A 95 7.10 2.15 -18.84
C THR A 95 6.11 3.14 -18.26
N GLY A 96 5.76 3.00 -16.98
CA GLY A 96 4.84 3.92 -16.29
C GLY A 96 5.51 5.22 -15.89
N GLY A 97 6.85 5.29 -15.92
CA GLY A 97 7.60 6.47 -15.56
C GLY A 97 7.35 6.89 -14.12
N GLN A 98 7.32 8.21 -13.90
CA GLN A 98 7.03 8.77 -12.57
C GLN A 98 5.62 8.44 -12.10
N ARG A 99 4.62 8.50 -12.98
CA ARG A 99 3.23 8.17 -12.63
C ARG A 99 3.06 6.72 -12.17
N GLY A 100 3.68 5.76 -12.86
CA GLY A 100 3.64 4.36 -12.44
C GLY A 100 4.28 4.15 -11.08
N CYS A 101 5.36 4.89 -10.78
CA CYS A 101 6.00 4.84 -9.47
C CYS A 101 5.12 5.49 -8.39
N GLU A 102 4.58 6.68 -8.64
CA GLU A 102 3.66 7.38 -7.74
C GLU A 102 2.42 6.52 -7.43
N GLY A 103 1.73 6.00 -8.44
CA GLY A 103 0.55 5.15 -8.27
C GLY A 103 0.85 3.90 -7.44
N THR A 104 1.97 3.23 -7.72
CA THR A 104 2.40 2.06 -6.93
C THR A 104 2.64 2.43 -5.48
N PHE A 105 3.35 3.52 -5.19
CA PHE A 105 3.67 3.89 -3.81
C PHE A 105 2.47 4.47 -3.04
N VAL A 106 1.47 5.04 -3.72
CA VAL A 106 0.21 5.41 -3.06
C VAL A 106 -0.57 4.16 -2.64
N HIS A 107 -0.66 3.17 -3.52
CA HIS A 107 -1.39 1.92 -3.24
C HIS A 107 -0.64 1.03 -2.24
N GLU A 108 0.59 0.65 -2.54
CA GLU A 108 1.42 -0.20 -1.68
C GLU A 108 1.83 0.49 -0.37
N GLY A 109 1.94 1.83 -0.38
CA GLY A 109 2.18 2.60 0.84
C GLY A 109 1.02 2.46 1.83
N ARG A 110 -0.23 2.39 1.34
CA ARG A 110 -1.40 2.11 2.18
C ARG A 110 -1.33 0.71 2.78
N HIS A 111 -1.04 -0.30 1.96
CA HIS A 111 -0.84 -1.67 2.48
C HIS A 111 0.29 -1.76 3.52
N ALA A 112 1.40 -1.05 3.30
CA ALA A 112 2.51 -1.05 4.24
C ALA A 112 2.12 -0.42 5.58
N TYR A 113 1.36 0.68 5.54
CA TYR A 113 0.78 1.28 6.73
C TYR A 113 -0.15 0.30 7.46
N ASP A 114 -1.08 -0.33 6.73
CA ASP A 114 -2.02 -1.30 7.30
C ASP A 114 -1.33 -2.49 7.96
N PHE A 115 -0.33 -3.07 7.29
CA PHE A 115 0.44 -4.19 7.86
C PHE A 115 1.23 -3.77 9.10
N ALA A 116 1.79 -2.56 9.12
CA ALA A 116 2.45 -2.04 10.31
C ALA A 116 1.46 -1.81 11.47
N THR A 117 0.25 -1.32 11.18
CA THR A 117 -0.82 -1.18 12.18
C THR A 117 -1.30 -2.53 12.71
N VAL A 118 -1.37 -3.57 11.87
CA VAL A 118 -1.65 -4.94 12.30
C VAL A 118 -0.59 -5.40 13.31
N ILE A 119 0.70 -5.28 12.97
CA ILE A 119 1.82 -5.65 13.86
C ILE A 119 1.77 -4.88 15.18
N GLU A 120 1.65 -3.55 15.13
CA GLU A 120 1.56 -2.71 16.33
C GLU A 120 0.36 -3.12 17.20
N SER A 121 -0.82 -3.31 16.61
CA SER A 121 -2.03 -3.63 17.37
C SER A 121 -1.94 -5.00 18.06
N TYR A 122 -1.38 -6.02 17.38
CA TYR A 122 -1.15 -7.34 17.96
C TYR A 122 -0.09 -7.29 19.07
N SER A 123 0.99 -6.53 18.90
CA SER A 123 2.03 -6.36 19.92
C SER A 123 1.50 -5.69 21.21
N ASN A 124 0.42 -4.92 21.09
CA ASN A 124 -0.25 -4.22 22.20
C ASN A 124 -1.50 -4.95 22.72
N ALA A 125 -1.84 -6.13 22.19
CA ALA A 125 -3.08 -6.84 22.50
C ALA A 125 -3.22 -7.22 23.99
N ALA A 126 -2.10 -7.41 24.70
CA ALA A 126 -2.12 -7.67 26.14
C ALA A 126 -2.65 -6.49 26.97
N VAL A 127 -2.48 -5.26 26.46
CA VAL A 127 -2.93 -4.01 27.12
C VAL A 127 -4.30 -3.58 26.60
N ASN A 128 -4.59 -3.81 25.32
CA ASN A 128 -5.85 -3.42 24.70
C ASN A 128 -6.38 -4.47 23.70
N PRO A 129 -6.94 -5.59 24.19
CA PRO A 129 -7.33 -6.72 23.34
C PRO A 129 -8.54 -6.43 22.43
N LEU A 130 -9.34 -5.40 22.73
CA LEU A 130 -10.51 -5.01 21.91
C LEU A 130 -10.15 -4.08 20.75
N SER A 131 -8.88 -3.66 20.64
CA SER A 131 -8.41 -2.75 19.59
C SER A 131 -7.42 -3.39 18.62
N VAL A 132 -7.43 -4.72 18.52
CA VAL A 132 -6.68 -5.44 17.48
C VAL A 132 -7.24 -5.04 16.11
N PHE A 133 -6.36 -4.55 15.25
CA PHE A 133 -6.66 -4.19 13.88
C PHE A 133 -6.22 -5.34 12.97
N ASP A 134 -7.18 -6.05 12.37
CA ASP A 134 -6.91 -7.18 11.48
C ASP A 134 -7.92 -7.22 10.32
N PRO A 135 -7.82 -6.27 9.36
CA PRO A 135 -8.77 -6.15 8.26
C PRO A 135 -8.72 -7.36 7.32
N THR A 136 -9.80 -7.61 6.62
CA THR A 136 -9.87 -8.59 5.53
C THR A 136 -9.12 -8.09 4.29
N LEU A 137 -8.77 -9.01 3.37
CA LEU A 137 -8.18 -8.64 2.08
C LEU A 137 -9.09 -7.70 1.28
N PHE A 138 -10.41 -7.87 1.33
CA PHE A 138 -11.36 -6.93 0.75
C PHE A 138 -11.18 -5.51 1.32
N GLU A 139 -11.10 -5.37 2.64
CA GLU A 139 -10.96 -4.06 3.29
C GLU A 139 -9.62 -3.40 2.97
N LEU A 140 -8.52 -4.18 2.92
CA LEU A 140 -7.20 -3.70 2.52
C LEU A 140 -7.21 -3.13 1.09
N GLU A 141 -7.69 -3.91 0.12
CA GLU A 141 -7.71 -3.51 -1.29
C GLU A 141 -8.68 -2.34 -1.54
N TRP A 142 -9.82 -2.32 -0.83
CA TRP A 142 -10.78 -1.23 -0.92
C TRP A 142 -10.17 0.09 -0.45
N GLU A 143 -9.51 0.11 0.72
CA GLU A 143 -8.83 1.30 1.23
C GLU A 143 -7.68 1.74 0.31
N ALA A 144 -6.87 0.80 -0.20
CA ALA A 144 -5.77 1.13 -1.10
C ALA A 144 -6.26 1.73 -2.44
N HIS A 145 -7.39 1.27 -2.98
CA HIS A 145 -8.02 1.88 -4.15
C HIS A 145 -8.69 3.23 -3.84
N ARG A 146 -9.33 3.38 -2.67
CA ARG A 146 -9.87 4.66 -2.22
C ARG A 146 -8.76 5.71 -2.12
N THR A 147 -7.67 5.40 -1.42
CA THR A 147 -6.51 6.28 -1.25
C THR A 147 -5.89 6.62 -2.61
N SER A 148 -5.82 5.67 -3.55
CA SER A 148 -5.36 5.91 -4.92
C SER A 148 -6.27 6.89 -5.68
N GLY A 149 -7.60 6.73 -5.59
CA GLY A 149 -8.56 7.63 -6.22
C GLY A 149 -8.49 9.06 -5.68
N GLU A 150 -8.38 9.20 -4.36
CA GLU A 150 -8.20 10.51 -3.72
C GLU A 150 -6.91 11.20 -4.16
N TYR A 151 -5.82 10.45 -4.33
CA TYR A 151 -4.58 11.00 -4.87
C TYR A 151 -4.77 11.52 -6.29
N MET A 152 -5.40 10.72 -7.17
CA MET A 152 -5.65 11.08 -8.56
C MET A 152 -6.51 12.35 -8.68
N LEU A 153 -7.54 12.48 -7.83
CA LEU A 153 -8.36 13.69 -7.76
C LEU A 153 -7.55 14.90 -7.26
N ASN A 154 -6.73 14.72 -6.22
CA ASN A 154 -5.97 15.80 -5.61
C ASN A 154 -4.83 16.33 -6.51
N ILE A 155 -4.14 15.43 -7.22
CA ILE A 155 -3.11 15.83 -8.19
C ILE A 155 -3.73 16.45 -9.46
N GLY A 156 -4.95 16.04 -9.81
CA GLY A 156 -5.80 16.69 -10.82
C GLY A 156 -5.25 16.70 -12.24
N ARG A 157 -4.25 15.86 -12.55
CA ARG A 157 -3.64 15.77 -13.89
C ARG A 157 -4.46 14.82 -14.77
N PHE A 158 -4.65 15.21 -16.03
CA PHE A 158 -5.52 14.49 -16.97
C PHE A 158 -5.19 12.99 -17.09
N ASP A 159 -3.90 12.64 -17.18
CA ASP A 159 -3.44 11.26 -17.30
C ASP A 159 -3.76 10.40 -16.06
N TYR A 160 -3.76 10.98 -14.86
CA TYR A 160 -4.13 10.30 -13.62
C TYR A 160 -5.64 10.11 -13.53
N LEU A 161 -6.40 11.12 -13.97
CA LEU A 161 -7.87 11.05 -13.99
C LEU A 161 -8.36 10.02 -15.02
N ASP A 162 -7.78 10.00 -16.22
CA ASP A 162 -8.10 9.05 -17.29
C ASP A 162 -7.79 7.60 -16.87
N GLU A 163 -6.63 7.38 -16.24
CA GLU A 163 -6.30 6.08 -15.65
C GLU A 163 -7.26 5.67 -14.54
N GLY A 164 -7.59 6.58 -13.62
CA GLY A 164 -8.55 6.31 -12.55
C GLY A 164 -9.93 5.90 -13.07
N ILE A 165 -10.41 6.52 -14.15
CA ILE A 165 -11.66 6.13 -14.84
C ILE A 165 -11.51 4.75 -15.47
N GLY A 166 -10.42 4.50 -16.20
CA GLY A 166 -10.16 3.20 -16.83
C GLY A 166 -10.03 2.05 -15.83
N LEU A 167 -9.59 2.33 -14.60
CA LEU A 167 -9.49 1.37 -13.51
C LEU A 167 -10.78 1.19 -12.71
N MET A 168 -11.85 1.94 -13.02
CA MET A 168 -13.10 1.99 -12.24
C MET A 168 -12.92 2.52 -10.81
N ILE A 169 -11.86 3.31 -10.57
CA ILE A 169 -11.62 3.98 -9.29
C ILE A 169 -12.33 5.33 -9.26
N LEU A 170 -12.36 6.01 -10.41
CA LEU A 170 -13.02 7.30 -10.59
C LEU A 170 -14.21 7.18 -11.54
N GLY A 171 -15.23 7.97 -11.28
CA GLY A 171 -16.32 8.25 -12.21
C GLY A 171 -16.19 9.64 -12.79
N HIS A 172 -16.94 9.94 -13.85
CA HIS A 172 -17.03 11.29 -14.39
C HIS A 172 -18.49 11.71 -14.59
N ASN A 173 -18.80 12.97 -14.30
CA ASN A 173 -20.11 13.57 -14.53
C ASN A 173 -19.94 15.02 -15.04
N GLN A 174 -21.01 15.81 -15.03
CA GLN A 174 -20.98 17.21 -15.51
C GLN A 174 -20.14 18.13 -14.60
N GLU A 175 -19.92 17.77 -13.35
CA GLU A 175 -19.16 18.55 -12.36
C GLU A 175 -17.67 18.19 -12.34
N GLY A 176 -17.29 17.06 -12.94
CA GLY A 176 -15.90 16.62 -13.06
C GLY A 176 -15.71 15.14 -12.74
N CYS A 177 -14.48 14.78 -12.41
CA CYS A 177 -14.15 13.45 -11.89
C CYS A 177 -14.47 13.35 -10.40
N TYR A 178 -14.94 12.19 -9.94
CA TYR A 178 -15.23 11.91 -8.54
C TYR A 178 -14.80 10.49 -8.19
N LEU A 179 -14.65 10.21 -6.90
CA LEU A 179 -14.32 8.87 -6.41
C LEU A 179 -15.53 7.94 -6.57
N ASP A 180 -15.40 6.87 -7.35
CA ASP A 180 -16.50 5.94 -7.61
C ASP A 180 -16.40 4.70 -6.71
N THR A 181 -16.99 4.81 -5.52
CA THR A 181 -17.00 3.72 -4.54
C THR A 181 -17.68 2.44 -5.06
N ALA A 182 -18.72 2.56 -5.89
CA ALA A 182 -19.38 1.40 -6.51
C ALA A 182 -18.52 0.80 -7.64
N GLY A 183 -17.77 1.64 -8.35
CA GLY A 183 -16.74 1.23 -9.28
C GLY A 183 -15.63 0.42 -8.61
N ILE A 184 -15.12 0.89 -7.46
CA ILE A 184 -14.11 0.16 -6.67
C ILE A 184 -14.65 -1.21 -6.23
N GLU A 185 -15.86 -1.28 -5.69
CA GLU A 185 -16.47 -2.56 -5.32
C GLU A 185 -16.61 -3.52 -6.51
N SER A 186 -17.01 -3.00 -7.67
CA SER A 186 -17.10 -3.78 -8.90
C SER A 186 -15.74 -4.27 -9.37
N ARG A 187 -14.70 -3.43 -9.28
CA ARG A 187 -13.31 -3.79 -9.57
C ARG A 187 -12.82 -4.91 -8.65
N LEU A 188 -13.05 -4.82 -7.34
CA LEU A 188 -12.66 -5.85 -6.37
C LEU A 188 -13.32 -7.19 -6.70
N ARG A 189 -14.61 -7.17 -7.03
CA ARG A 189 -15.34 -8.37 -7.43
C ARG A 189 -14.81 -8.97 -8.74
N GLU A 190 -14.62 -8.14 -9.76
CA GLU A 190 -14.32 -8.60 -11.13
C GLU A 190 -12.84 -8.94 -11.35
N SER A 191 -11.92 -8.21 -10.72
CA SER A 191 -10.48 -8.38 -10.91
C SER A 191 -9.83 -9.24 -9.83
N TYR A 192 -10.37 -9.22 -8.60
CA TYR A 192 -9.77 -9.90 -7.44
C TYR A 192 -10.67 -11.04 -6.91
N GLY A 193 -11.92 -11.14 -7.35
CA GLY A 193 -12.89 -12.11 -6.84
C GLY A 193 -13.33 -11.82 -5.41
N LEU A 194 -13.14 -10.59 -4.93
CA LEU A 194 -13.44 -10.17 -3.56
C LEU A 194 -14.80 -9.48 -3.49
N GLU A 195 -15.64 -9.89 -2.53
CA GLU A 195 -16.98 -9.33 -2.35
C GLU A 195 -17.37 -9.29 -0.88
N ARG A 196 -17.81 -8.11 -0.42
CA ARG A 196 -18.16 -7.87 0.98
C ARG A 196 -19.28 -8.80 1.45
N GLY A 197 -19.09 -9.43 2.60
CA GLY A 197 -20.05 -10.40 3.17
C GLY A 197 -20.22 -11.71 2.41
N ILE A 198 -19.50 -11.93 1.29
CA ILE A 198 -19.56 -13.18 0.50
C ILE A 198 -18.19 -13.84 0.42
N ASN A 199 -17.18 -13.13 -0.08
CA ASN A 199 -15.79 -13.60 -0.17
C ASN A 199 -14.84 -12.43 0.12
N GLU A 200 -14.58 -12.17 1.39
CA GLU A 200 -13.72 -11.05 1.81
C GLU A 200 -12.22 -11.39 1.77
N GLY A 201 -11.88 -12.65 1.48
CA GLY A 201 -10.51 -13.15 1.53
C GLY A 201 -9.99 -13.37 2.95
N PRO A 202 -8.70 -13.69 3.11
CA PRO A 202 -8.07 -13.86 4.42
C PRO A 202 -7.96 -12.52 5.17
N THR A 203 -7.84 -12.59 6.50
CA THR A 203 -7.42 -11.45 7.31
C THR A 203 -5.97 -11.09 7.04
N ALA A 204 -5.57 -9.85 7.34
CA ALA A 204 -4.22 -9.35 7.13
C ALA A 204 -3.18 -10.22 7.85
N SER A 205 -3.42 -10.61 9.10
CA SER A 205 -2.55 -11.51 9.86
C SER A 205 -2.28 -12.85 9.14
N LYS A 206 -3.33 -13.46 8.57
CA LYS A 206 -3.24 -14.70 7.81
C LYS A 206 -2.52 -14.50 6.48
N LEU A 207 -2.79 -13.39 5.80
CA LEU A 207 -2.09 -13.02 4.57
C LEU A 207 -0.58 -12.85 4.81
N LEU A 208 -0.22 -12.25 5.94
CA LEU A 208 1.16 -12.02 6.36
C LEU A 208 1.85 -13.27 6.90
N GLY A 209 1.11 -14.35 7.16
CA GLY A 209 1.65 -15.59 7.72
C GLY A 209 2.06 -15.47 9.19
N LEU A 210 1.46 -14.53 9.93
CA LEU A 210 1.71 -14.37 11.36
C LEU A 210 1.08 -15.52 12.15
N SER A 211 1.84 -16.08 13.08
CA SER A 211 1.35 -17.08 14.05
C SER A 211 1.09 -16.38 15.37
N ILE A 212 -0.15 -15.89 15.53
CA ILE A 212 -0.64 -15.09 16.66
C ILE A 212 -1.75 -15.82 17.40
#